data_AF-A0A9D8G8Y5-F1
#
_entry.id   AF-A0A9D8G8Y5-F1
#
_cell.length_a   1.000
_cell.length_b   1.000
_cell.length_c   1.000
_cell.angle_alpha   90.00
_cell.angle_beta   90.00
_cell.angle_gamma   90.00
#
_symmetry.space_group_name_H-M   'P 1'
#
loop_
_entity.id
_entity.type
_entity.pdbx_description
1 polymer ?
#
loop_
_entity_poly.entity_id
_entity_poly.type
_entity_poly.pdbx_seq_one_letter_code
_entity_poly.pdbx_strand_id
1 'polypeptide(L)'
;MAWRRRTLRRTTSSKARKQFIMNTIAMIVIGFAAGFLGGMFGVGGGVLMVPALLFIFQERIPSVHVAVGTSMAVIVATSIAGTVQHALSGRVEWGIVAPLAVFAAVGGMFGAYVSGLVEKA
;
A
#
# COMPACT_ATOMS: atom_id res chain seq x y z
N MET A 1 9.55 -36.41 40.31
CA MET A 1 9.65 -34.94 40.51
C MET A 1 9.21 -34.25 39.20
N ALA A 2 7.93 -34.26 38.81
CA ALA A 2 6.93 -33.22 39.09
C ALA A 2 7.48 -31.79 39.25
N TRP A 3 7.44 -30.97 38.19
CA TRP A 3 7.23 -29.50 38.17
C TRP A 3 7.39 -29.03 36.70
N ARG A 4 6.50 -28.32 36.02
CA ARG A 4 5.26 -27.64 36.36
C ARG A 4 4.62 -27.14 35.06
N ARG A 5 3.44 -27.67 34.71
CA ARG A 5 2.54 -27.04 33.74
C ARG A 5 2.17 -25.64 34.25
N ARG A 6 2.24 -24.61 33.40
CA ARG A 6 1.55 -23.28 33.49
C ARG A 6 2.03 -22.48 32.28
N THR A 7 1.22 -21.99 31.33
CA THR A 7 -0.23 -21.89 31.22
C THR A 7 -0.49 -21.49 29.77
N LEU A 8 -1.16 -22.35 29.00
CA LEU A 8 -1.88 -21.91 27.81
C LEU A 8 -2.94 -20.91 28.28
N ARG A 9 -2.62 -19.61 28.25
CA ARG A 9 -3.59 -18.55 28.53
C ARG A 9 -4.53 -18.42 27.32
N ARG A 10 -5.47 -19.35 27.25
CA ARG A 10 -6.72 -19.23 26.49
C ARG A 10 -7.59 -18.16 27.17
N THR A 11 -7.28 -16.88 26.98
CA THR A 11 -8.17 -15.75 27.30
C THR A 11 -7.76 -14.59 26.37
N THR A 12 -8.35 -14.35 25.19
CA THR A 12 -9.72 -13.87 25.01
C THR A 12 -10.07 -13.90 23.51
N SER A 13 -10.76 -14.94 23.06
CA SER A 13 -11.19 -15.09 21.65
C SER A 13 -12.08 -13.92 21.18
N SER A 14 -12.88 -13.32 22.07
CA SER A 14 -13.76 -12.19 21.73
C SER A 14 -13.02 -10.84 21.60
N LYS A 15 -12.03 -10.53 22.44
CA LYS A 15 -11.23 -9.30 22.35
C LYS A 15 -10.35 -9.30 21.09
N ALA A 16 -9.74 -10.45 20.77
CA ALA A 16 -8.97 -10.61 19.54
C ALA A 16 -9.85 -10.48 18.28
N ARG A 17 -11.06 -11.06 18.29
CA ARG A 17 -12.04 -10.90 17.21
C ARG A 17 -12.50 -9.45 17.06
N LYS A 18 -12.85 -8.76 18.15
CA LYS A 18 -13.30 -7.37 18.13
C LYS A 18 -12.18 -6.42 17.67
N GLN A 19 -10.95 -6.66 18.12
CA GLN A 19 -9.76 -5.91 17.67
C GLN A 19 -9.48 -6.15 16.18
N PHE A 20 -9.59 -7.40 15.71
CA PHE A 20 -9.43 -7.74 14.31
C PHE A 20 -10.45 -7.01 13.43
N ILE A 21 -11.73 -7.01 13.82
CA ILE A 21 -12.80 -6.32 13.07
C ILE A 21 -12.56 -4.81 13.04
N MET A 22 -12.25 -4.19 14.18
CA MET A 22 -11.94 -2.76 14.25
C MET A 22 -10.76 -2.38 13.35
N ASN A 23 -9.71 -3.22 13.34
CA ASN A 23 -8.51 -2.98 12.56
C ASN A 23 -8.75 -3.13 11.06
N THR A 24 -9.55 -4.14 10.65
CA THR A 24 -9.96 -4.31 9.25
C THR A 24 -10.78 -3.11 8.78
N ILE A 25 -11.69 -2.59 9.61
CA ILE A 25 -12.45 -1.39 9.28
C ILE A 25 -11.51 -0.19 9.12
N ALA A 26 -10.53 -0.01 10.02
CA ALA A 26 -9.54 1.06 9.90
C ALA A 26 -8.72 0.95 8.59
N MET A 27 -8.28 -0.25 8.23
CA MET A 27 -7.57 -0.51 6.95
C MET A 27 -8.41 -0.14 5.73
N ILE A 28 -9.70 -0.48 5.73
CA ILE A 28 -10.63 -0.15 4.64
C ILE A 28 -10.80 1.37 4.53
N VAL A 29 -11.00 2.06 5.65
CA VAL A 29 -11.19 3.51 5.67
C VAL A 29 -9.93 4.24 5.19
N ILE A 30 -8.75 3.81 5.64
CA ILE A 30 -7.47 4.41 5.22
C ILE A 30 -7.21 4.13 3.75
N GLY A 31 -7.42 2.89 3.29
CA GLY A 31 -7.27 2.55 1.87
C GLY A 31 -8.23 3.35 0.98
N PHE A 32 -9.46 3.55 1.43
CA PHE A 32 -10.44 4.38 0.73
C PHE A 32 -10.02 5.85 0.71
N ALA A 33 -9.64 6.42 1.86
CA ALA A 33 -9.22 7.82 1.96
C ALA A 33 -7.94 8.09 1.15
N ALA A 34 -6.95 7.21 1.25
CA ALA A 34 -5.70 7.31 0.50
C ALA A 34 -5.91 7.11 -1.00
N GLY A 35 -6.81 6.20 -1.40
CA GLY A 35 -7.21 6.01 -2.80
C GLY A 35 -7.98 7.21 -3.36
N PHE A 36 -8.90 7.77 -2.56
CA PHE A 36 -9.67 8.96 -2.93
C PHE A 36 -8.78 10.19 -3.09
N LEU A 37 -7.98 10.51 -2.08
CA LEU A 37 -7.01 11.62 -2.13
C LEU A 37 -5.97 11.38 -3.22
N GLY A 38 -5.43 10.16 -3.31
CA GLY A 38 -4.46 9.76 -4.31
C GLY A 38 -4.97 9.87 -5.75
N GLY A 39 -6.24 9.55 -5.97
CA GLY A 39 -6.94 9.73 -7.25
C GLY A 39 -7.19 11.20 -7.58
N MET A 40 -7.58 12.01 -6.59
CA MET A 40 -7.77 13.46 -6.77
C MET A 40 -6.48 14.19 -7.14
N PHE A 41 -5.36 13.85 -6.50
CA PHE A 41 -4.06 14.47 -6.78
C PHE A 41 -3.38 13.89 -8.02
N GLY A 42 -3.88 12.79 -8.59
CA GLY A 42 -3.27 12.13 -9.75
C GLY A 42 -1.93 11.44 -9.47
N VAL A 43 -1.46 11.41 -8.22
CA VAL A 43 -0.16 10.83 -7.81
C VAL A 43 -0.27 9.31 -7.55
N GLY A 44 -1.47 8.73 -7.59
CA GLY A 44 -1.68 7.29 -7.39
C GLY A 44 -1.70 6.84 -5.92
N GLY A 45 -1.83 7.78 -4.98
CA GLY A 45 -2.02 7.50 -3.54
C GLY A 45 -0.77 7.06 -2.77
N GLY A 46 0.33 6.70 -3.45
CA GLY A 46 1.52 6.12 -2.83
C GLY A 46 2.23 7.00 -1.81
N VAL A 47 2.34 8.31 -2.09
CA VAL A 47 2.97 9.29 -1.20
C VAL A 47 2.24 9.40 0.14
N LEU A 48 0.91 9.20 0.14
CA LEU A 48 0.09 9.22 1.35
C LEU A 48 -0.03 7.83 1.99
N MET A 49 -0.04 6.77 1.18
CA MET A 49 -0.26 5.40 1.63
C MET A 49 0.89 4.87 2.50
N VAL A 50 2.14 5.13 2.11
CA VAL A 50 3.34 4.67 2.85
C VAL A 50 3.39 5.24 4.28
N PRO A 51 3.35 6.57 4.50
CA PRO A 51 3.34 7.12 5.84
C PRO A 51 2.08 6.71 6.62
N ALA A 52 0.90 6.65 5.98
CA ALA A 52 -0.31 6.18 6.66
C ALA A 52 -0.18 4.73 7.15
N LEU A 53 0.43 3.83 6.35
CA LEU A 53 0.71 2.46 6.75
C LEU A 53 1.71 2.40 7.92
N LEU A 54 2.77 3.19 7.88
CA LEU A 54 3.82 3.18 8.91
C LEU A 54 3.36 3.80 10.24
N PHE A 55 2.66 4.93 10.22
CA PHE A 55 2.18 5.61 11.44
C PHE A 55 1.02 4.88 12.11
N ILE A 56 0.14 4.23 11.33
CA ILE A 56 -1.08 3.63 11.89
C ILE A 56 -0.89 2.14 12.23
N PHE A 57 -0.01 1.41 11.51
CA PHE A 57 0.24 -0.02 11.73
C PHE A 57 1.62 -0.32 12.32
N GLN A 58 2.17 0.64 13.06
CA GLN A 58 3.48 0.61 13.70
C GLN A 58 3.74 -0.66 14.54
N GLU A 59 2.70 -1.28 15.10
CA GLU A 59 2.80 -2.49 15.93
C GLU A 59 2.77 -3.82 15.16
N ARG A 60 2.39 -3.82 13.87
CA ARG A 60 2.11 -5.07 13.12
C ARG A 60 2.83 -5.22 11.80
N ILE A 61 3.41 -4.15 11.25
CA ILE A 61 4.29 -4.27 10.08
C ILE A 61 5.71 -4.55 10.62
N PRO A 62 6.22 -5.79 10.51
CA PRO A 62 7.48 -6.16 11.15
C PRO A 62 8.70 -5.53 10.46
N SER A 63 8.52 -5.05 9.22
CA SER A 63 9.59 -4.50 8.40
C SER A 63 9.04 -3.44 7.43
N VAL A 64 9.77 -2.34 7.28
CA VAL A 64 9.46 -1.25 6.34
C VAL A 64 9.24 -1.79 4.91
N HIS A 65 9.94 -2.86 4.54
CA HIS A 65 9.78 -3.55 3.27
C HIS A 65 8.36 -4.06 3.00
N VAL A 66 7.65 -4.56 4.02
CA VAL A 66 6.27 -5.05 3.87
C VAL A 66 5.29 -3.89 3.68
N ALA A 67 5.51 -2.75 4.35
CA ALA A 67 4.72 -1.54 4.12
C ALA A 67 4.89 -1.03 2.69
N VAL A 68 6.14 -0.95 2.22
CA VAL A 68 6.46 -0.50 0.85
C VAL A 68 5.82 -1.44 -0.17
N GLY A 69 5.99 -2.76 -0.03
CA GLY A 69 5.38 -3.74 -0.93
C GLY A 69 3.85 -3.68 -0.95
N THR A 70 3.22 -3.52 0.21
CA THR A 70 1.74 -3.38 0.31
C THR A 70 1.26 -2.10 -0.36
N SER A 71 1.98 -0.99 -0.17
CA SER A 71 1.64 0.28 -0.81
C SER A 71 1.76 0.20 -2.33
N MET A 72 2.80 -0.46 -2.85
CA MET A 72 3.00 -0.69 -4.29
C MET A 72 1.82 -1.46 -4.89
N ALA A 73 1.37 -2.52 -4.24
CA ALA A 73 0.20 -3.29 -4.70
C ALA A 73 -1.07 -2.43 -4.76
N VAL A 74 -1.28 -1.58 -3.75
CA VAL A 74 -2.42 -0.66 -3.73
C VAL A 74 -2.31 0.39 -4.82
N ILE A 75 -1.13 0.99 -5.03
CA ILE A 75 -0.89 1.98 -6.09
C ILE A 75 -1.18 1.37 -7.47
N VAL A 76 -0.72 0.15 -7.73
CA VAL A 76 -0.99 -0.53 -9.02
C VAL A 76 -2.51 -0.68 -9.22
N ALA A 77 -3.22 -1.16 -8.20
CA ALA A 77 -4.67 -1.34 -8.28
C ALA A 77 -5.42 0.00 -8.49
N THR A 78 -5.06 1.06 -7.75
CA THR A 78 -5.69 2.38 -7.87
C THR A 78 -5.36 3.05 -9.20
N SER A 79 -4.13 2.93 -9.69
CA SER A 79 -3.70 3.46 -10.99
C SER A 79 -4.42 2.79 -12.15
N ILE A 80 -4.63 1.46 -12.11
CA ILE A 80 -5.43 0.76 -13.12
C ILE A 80 -6.87 1.27 -13.10
N ALA A 81 -7.50 1.32 -11.92
CA ALA A 81 -8.87 1.81 -11.79
C ALA A 81 -9.02 3.25 -12.30
N GLY A 82 -8.09 4.13 -11.92
CA GLY A 82 -8.05 5.52 -12.39
C GLY A 82 -7.87 5.60 -13.92
N THR A 83 -6.93 4.84 -14.48
CA THR A 83 -6.65 4.82 -15.92
C THR A 83 -7.86 4.35 -16.72
N VAL A 84 -8.51 3.26 -16.28
CA VAL A 84 -9.73 2.75 -16.92
C VAL A 84 -10.84 3.80 -16.89
N GLN A 85 -11.05 4.46 -15.75
CA GLN A 85 -12.09 5.49 -15.63
C GLN A 85 -11.82 6.70 -16.55
N HIS A 86 -10.57 7.12 -16.70
CA HIS A 86 -10.18 8.19 -17.63
C HIS A 86 -10.30 7.74 -19.09
N ALA A 87 -9.91 6.51 -19.41
CA ALA A 87 -10.04 5.94 -20.75
C ALA A 87 -11.51 5.83 -21.18
N LEU A 88 -12.39 5.38 -20.28
CA LEU A 88 -13.83 5.27 -20.54
C LEU A 88 -14.51 6.63 -20.72
N SER A 89 -13.98 7.69 -20.09
CA SER A 89 -14.52 9.05 -20.25
C SER A 89 -14.08 9.72 -21.56
N GLY A 90 -13.30 9.04 -22.41
CA GLY A 90 -12.95 9.49 -23.76
C GLY A 90 -12.03 10.71 -23.81
N ARG A 91 -11.48 11.14 -22.67
CA ARG A 91 -10.63 12.34 -22.53
C ARG A 91 -9.13 12.00 -22.54
N VAL A 92 -8.77 10.80 -23.01
CA VAL A 92 -7.38 10.35 -23.07
C VAL A 92 -6.80 10.66 -24.43
N GLU A 93 -5.93 11.66 -24.47
CA GLU A 93 -5.09 11.96 -25.63
C GLU A 93 -3.95 10.95 -25.71
N TRP A 94 -4.20 9.81 -26.37
CA TRP A 94 -3.25 8.70 -26.48
C TRP A 94 -1.91 9.09 -27.10
N GLY A 95 -1.89 10.12 -27.96
CA GLY A 95 -0.66 10.66 -28.56
C GLY A 95 0.31 11.24 -27.52
N ILE A 96 -0.19 11.68 -26.36
CA ILE A 96 0.63 12.19 -25.26
C ILE A 96 0.82 11.10 -24.20
N VAL A 97 -0.25 10.39 -23.85
CA VAL A 97 -0.23 9.42 -22.76
C VAL A 97 0.66 8.22 -23.07
N ALA A 98 0.67 7.73 -24.31
CA ALA A 98 1.50 6.58 -24.69
C ALA A 98 3.01 6.86 -24.57
N PRO A 99 3.58 7.91 -25.18
CA PRO A 99 5.00 8.20 -24.99
C PRO A 99 5.33 8.53 -23.53
N LEU A 100 4.46 9.26 -22.83
CA LEU A 100 4.66 9.57 -21.41
C LEU A 100 4.73 8.30 -20.55
N ALA A 101 3.84 7.34 -20.79
CA ALA A 101 3.81 6.07 -20.09
C ALA A 101 5.09 5.25 -20.35
N VAL A 102 5.59 5.24 -21.58
CA VAL A 102 6.86 4.55 -21.93
C VAL A 102 8.04 5.20 -21.21
N PHE A 103 8.18 6.52 -21.28
CA PHE A 103 9.27 7.23 -20.59
C PHE A 103 9.17 7.08 -19.07
N ALA A 104 7.96 7.13 -18.50
CA ALA A 104 7.75 6.91 -17.08
C ALA A 104 8.11 5.48 -16.65
N ALA A 105 7.76 4.47 -17.45
CA ALA A 105 8.12 3.08 -17.18
C ALA A 105 9.63 2.86 -17.23
N VAL A 106 10.29 3.36 -18.28
CA VAL A 106 11.75 3.25 -18.45
C VAL A 106 12.47 4.02 -17.34
N GLY A 107 12.06 5.25 -17.06
CA GLY A 107 12.62 6.08 -16.00
C GLY A 107 12.42 5.48 -14.61
N GLY A 108 11.26 4.90 -14.35
CA GLY A 108 10.96 4.20 -13.09
C GLY A 108 11.82 2.96 -12.90
N MET A 109 11.98 2.13 -13.94
CA MET A 109 12.86 0.96 -13.91
C MET A 109 14.33 1.36 -13.71
N PHE A 110 14.78 2.40 -14.42
CA PHE A 110 16.13 2.92 -14.28
C PHE A 110 16.39 3.48 -12.87
N GLY A 111 15.44 4.26 -12.33
CA GLY A 111 15.54 4.77 -10.96
C GLY A 111 15.58 3.65 -9.91
N ALA A 112 14.74 2.62 -10.07
CA ALA A 112 14.77 1.44 -9.20
C ALA A 112 16.11 0.70 -9.28
N TYR A 113 16.68 0.56 -10.47
CA TYR A 113 18.01 -0.04 -10.66
C TYR A 113 19.10 0.76 -9.95
N VAL A 114 19.13 2.09 -10.14
CA VAL A 114 20.11 2.98 -9.49
C VAL A 114 19.96 2.97 -7.98
N SER A 115 18.72 3.01 -7.45
CA SER A 115 18.47 2.91 -6.02
C SER A 115 19.03 1.62 -5.42
N GLY A 116 18.90 0.50 -6.14
CA GLY A 116 19.46 -0.79 -5.73
C GLY A 116 20.99 -0.87 -5.81
N LEU A 117 21.64 0.02 -6.57
CA LEU A 117 23.11 0.16 -6.56
C LEU A 117 23.58 0.98 -5.37
N VAL A 118 22.88 2.07 -5.03
CA VAL A 118 23.20 2.92 -3.88
C VAL A 118 23.07 2.15 -2.57
N GLU A 119 22.05 1.30 -2.43
CA GLU A 119 21.85 0.49 -1.22
C GLU A 119 22.92 -0.60 -1.02
N LYS A 120 23.69 -0.93 -2.07
CA LYS A 120 24.78 -1.91 -2.01
C LYS A 120 26.17 -1.29 -1.82
N ALA A 121 26.30 0.02 -1.91
CA ALA A 121 27.54 0.78 -1.75
C ALA A 121 27.75 1.19 -0.28
#